data_AF-A0AAW0VQU2-F1
#
_entry.id   AF-A0AAW0VQU2-F1
#
_cell.length_a   1.000
_cell.length_b   1.000
_cell.length_c   1.000
_cell.angle_alpha   90.00
_cell.angle_beta   90.00
_cell.angle_gamma   90.00
#
_symmetry.space_group_name_H-M   'P 1'
#
loop_
_entity.id
_entity.type
_entity.pdbx_description
1 polymer ?
#
loop_
_entity_poly.entity_id
_entity_poly.type
_entity_poly.pdbx_seq_one_letter_code
_entity_poly.pdbx_strand_id
1 'polypeptide(L)'
;GATTFGHMIASFNTNTNAWVAQYVYKRLRFLNNRYISQILALIFLAVWHGLHSGYYACFFMEFVIMNFERDIASYVSQYPRIISLLNAGPLKYIKFVVLKLYVIIFMGYSLGPFALLKLHRWWNLYVSLYFSGHVVFACWPLYAPVVKALIKTIGGERVKVDKGKQN
;
A
#
# COMPACT_ATOMS: atom_id res chain seq x y z
N GLY A 1 -16.70 5.41 1.93
CA GLY A 1 -15.45 6.20 1.78
C GLY A 1 -14.25 5.28 1.79
N ALA A 2 -13.16 5.64 1.10
CA ALA A 2 -11.95 4.81 1.01
C ALA A 2 -11.30 4.58 2.39
N THR A 3 -11.03 3.30 2.72
CA THR A 3 -10.41 2.79 3.96
C THR A 3 -9.14 1.97 3.68
N THR A 4 -8.73 1.85 2.42
CA THR A 4 -7.48 1.20 2.03
C THR A 4 -6.67 2.17 1.18
N PHE A 5 -5.35 2.03 1.22
CA PHE A 5 -4.43 2.82 0.43
C PHE A 5 -4.70 2.59 -1.07
N GLY A 6 -4.96 1.35 -1.46
CA GLY A 6 -5.34 0.99 -2.82
C GLY A 6 -6.62 1.67 -3.31
N HIS A 7 -7.65 1.83 -2.46
CA HIS A 7 -8.88 2.54 -2.85
C HIS A 7 -8.63 4.04 -3.08
N MET A 8 -7.75 4.66 -2.30
CA MET A 8 -7.40 6.07 -2.50
C MET A 8 -6.66 6.27 -3.82
N ILE A 9 -5.64 5.46 -4.10
CA ILE A 9 -4.91 5.54 -5.37
C ILE A 9 -5.88 5.33 -6.53
N ALA A 10 -6.69 4.27 -6.50
CA ALA A 10 -7.63 3.97 -7.57
C ALA A 10 -8.66 5.09 -7.81
N SER A 11 -8.99 5.88 -6.80
CA SER A 11 -9.92 7.01 -6.89
C SER A 11 -9.24 8.31 -7.31
N PHE A 12 -7.92 8.41 -7.16
CA PHE A 12 -7.15 9.58 -7.57
C PHE A 12 -6.81 9.47 -9.06
N ASN A 13 -7.10 10.51 -9.84
CA ASN A 13 -6.80 10.58 -11.28
C ASN A 13 -7.09 9.27 -12.03
N THR A 14 -8.34 8.84 -11.95
CA THR A 14 -8.84 7.53 -12.44
C THR A 14 -8.44 7.25 -13.88
N ASN A 15 -8.51 8.25 -14.76
CA ASN A 15 -8.13 8.11 -16.17
C ASN A 15 -6.64 7.79 -16.33
N THR A 16 -5.76 8.50 -15.62
CA THR A 16 -4.32 8.25 -15.68
C THR A 16 -3.99 6.89 -15.08
N ASN A 17 -4.60 6.53 -13.96
CA ASN A 17 -4.41 5.22 -13.34
C ASN A 17 -4.86 4.07 -14.24
N ALA A 18 -6.01 4.20 -14.90
CA ALA A 18 -6.46 3.23 -15.89
C ALA A 18 -5.50 3.15 -17.08
N TRP A 19 -5.01 4.29 -17.58
CA TRP A 19 -4.06 4.33 -18.68
C TRP A 19 -2.72 3.66 -18.31
N VAL A 20 -2.13 4.00 -17.17
CA VAL A 20 -0.87 3.40 -16.68
C VAL A 20 -1.04 1.89 -16.46
N ALA A 21 -2.18 1.46 -15.91
CA ALA A 21 -2.47 0.05 -15.73
C ALA A 21 -2.47 -0.73 -17.06
N GLN A 22 -3.09 -0.18 -18.11
CA GLN A 22 -3.23 -0.85 -19.41
C GLN A 22 -1.96 -0.74 -20.27
N TYR A 23 -1.36 0.45 -20.33
CA TYR A 23 -0.32 0.78 -21.30
C TYR A 23 1.09 0.68 -20.74
N VAL A 24 1.27 0.68 -19.41
CA VAL A 24 2.58 0.52 -18.78
C VAL A 24 2.64 -0.80 -18.03
N TYR A 25 1.86 -0.96 -16.97
CA TYR A 25 1.93 -2.14 -16.10
C TYR A 25 1.66 -3.46 -16.85
N LYS A 26 0.57 -3.56 -17.59
CA LYS A 26 0.25 -4.78 -18.35
C LYS A 26 1.23 -5.06 -19.49
N ARG A 27 1.82 -4.02 -20.09
CA ARG A 27 2.85 -4.19 -21.12
C ARG A 27 4.15 -4.74 -20.56
N LEU A 28 4.42 -4.52 -19.27
CA LEU A 28 5.58 -5.07 -18.56
C LEU A 28 5.38 -6.51 -18.06
N ARG A 29 4.29 -7.19 -18.42
CA ARG A 29 4.03 -8.60 -18.02
C ARG A 29 5.08 -9.58 -18.54
N PHE A 30 5.79 -9.26 -19.63
CA PHE A 30 6.86 -10.11 -20.18
C PHE A 30 8.01 -10.34 -19.18
N LEU A 31 8.16 -9.46 -18.18
CA LEU A 31 9.17 -9.60 -17.12
C LEU A 31 8.85 -10.73 -16.13
N ASN A 32 7.65 -11.32 -16.19
CA ASN A 32 7.17 -12.40 -15.32
C ASN A 32 7.32 -12.12 -13.81
N ASN A 33 7.40 -10.86 -13.41
CA ASN A 33 7.50 -10.46 -12.00
C ASN A 33 6.67 -9.21 -11.74
N ARG A 34 5.55 -9.42 -11.03
CA ARG A 34 4.61 -8.36 -10.63
C ARG A 34 5.25 -7.20 -9.85
N TYR A 35 6.28 -7.46 -9.05
CA TYR A 35 6.95 -6.42 -8.26
C TYR A 35 7.76 -5.52 -9.19
N ILE A 36 8.49 -6.12 -10.13
CA ILE A 36 9.26 -5.37 -11.13
C ILE A 36 8.33 -4.55 -12.02
N SER A 37 7.24 -5.16 -12.53
CA SER A 37 6.25 -4.44 -13.34
C SER A 37 5.61 -3.27 -12.57
N GLN A 38 5.34 -3.44 -11.27
CA GLN A 38 4.80 -2.37 -10.42
C GLN A 38 5.82 -1.25 -10.16
N ILE A 39 7.08 -1.60 -9.83
CA ILE A 39 8.16 -0.62 -9.62
C ILE A 39 8.37 0.21 -10.89
N LEU A 40 8.46 -0.44 -12.05
CA LEU A 40 8.67 0.25 -13.32
C LEU A 40 7.49 1.15 -13.71
N ALA A 41 6.25 0.73 -13.43
CA ALA A 41 5.08 1.59 -13.63
C ALA A 41 5.09 2.83 -12.73
N LEU A 42 5.54 2.68 -11.48
CA LEU A 42 5.67 3.79 -10.53
C LEU A 42 6.86 4.71 -10.86
N ILE A 43 7.97 4.16 -11.35
CA ILE A 43 9.09 4.96 -11.89
C ILE A 43 8.62 5.74 -13.13
N PHE A 44 7.87 5.11 -14.03
CA PHE A 44 7.28 5.80 -15.18
C PHE A 44 6.42 6.98 -14.72
N LEU A 45 5.55 6.78 -13.72
CA LEU A 45 4.76 7.86 -13.13
C LEU A 45 5.63 8.97 -12.54
N ALA A 46 6.72 8.62 -11.84
CA ALA A 46 7.66 9.60 -11.31
C ALA A 46 8.27 10.46 -12.43
N VAL A 47 8.79 9.83 -13.47
CA VAL A 47 9.39 10.49 -14.65
C VAL A 47 8.37 11.33 -15.39
N TRP A 48 7.13 10.83 -15.54
CA TRP A 48 6.02 11.54 -16.16
C TRP A 48 5.71 12.86 -15.45
N HIS A 49 5.81 12.90 -14.12
CA HIS A 49 5.65 14.12 -13.33
C HIS A 49 6.88 15.04 -13.39
N GLY A 50 8.08 14.48 -13.58
CA GLY A 50 9.31 15.22 -13.83
C GLY A 50 10.54 14.58 -13.17
N LEU A 51 11.68 15.28 -13.23
CA LEU A 51 12.95 14.78 -12.68
C LEU A 51 13.20 15.19 -11.23
N HIS A 52 12.20 15.75 -10.54
CA HIS A 52 12.34 16.12 -9.15
C HIS A 52 12.34 14.89 -8.22
N SER A 53 13.34 14.84 -7.34
CA SER A 53 13.52 13.75 -6.36
C SER A 53 12.27 13.42 -5.53
N GLY A 54 11.42 14.42 -5.25
CA GLY A 54 10.19 14.25 -4.48
C GLY A 54 9.18 13.30 -5.12
N TYR A 55 9.10 13.25 -6.46
CA TYR A 55 8.22 12.32 -7.15
C TYR A 55 8.64 10.88 -6.90
N TYR A 56 9.94 10.59 -7.04
CA TYR A 56 10.49 9.26 -6.77
C TYR A 56 10.28 8.83 -5.31
N ALA A 57 10.49 9.73 -4.35
CA ALA A 57 10.26 9.44 -2.94
C ALA A 57 8.77 9.13 -2.64
N CYS A 58 7.84 9.88 -3.24
CA CYS A 58 6.40 9.64 -3.11
C CYS A 58 6.00 8.27 -3.65
N PHE A 59 6.37 7.97 -4.91
CA PHE A 59 6.00 6.71 -5.55
C PHE A 59 6.73 5.50 -4.95
N PHE A 60 7.92 5.69 -4.38
CA PHE A 60 8.59 4.68 -3.58
C PHE A 60 7.78 4.33 -2.32
N MET A 61 7.32 5.34 -1.57
CA MET A 61 6.49 5.09 -0.39
C MET A 61 5.14 4.44 -0.75
N GLU A 62 4.53 4.85 -1.86
CA GLU A 62 3.35 4.18 -2.41
C GLU A 62 3.63 2.69 -2.65
N PHE A 63 4.74 2.34 -3.29
CA PHE A 63 5.11 0.94 -3.52
C PHE A 63 5.24 0.16 -2.20
N VAL A 64 5.93 0.72 -1.22
CA VAL A 64 6.17 0.06 0.08
C VAL A 64 4.86 -0.18 0.82
N ILE A 65 4.03 0.85 0.96
CA ILE A 65 2.74 0.76 1.67
C ILE A 65 1.78 -0.18 0.95
N MET A 66 1.71 -0.11 -0.39
CA MET A 66 0.85 -1.00 -1.18
C MET A 66 1.24 -2.47 -1.06
N ASN A 67 2.54 -2.78 -0.95
CA ASN A 67 2.97 -4.16 -0.75
C ASN A 67 2.67 -4.66 0.67
N PHE A 68 2.89 -3.84 1.68
CA PHE A 68 2.47 -4.13 3.05
C PHE A 68 0.96 -4.42 3.12
N GLU A 69 0.14 -3.47 2.65
CA GLU A 69 -1.32 -3.57 2.70
C GLU A 69 -1.83 -4.81 1.97
N ARG A 70 -1.25 -5.10 0.80
CA ARG A 70 -1.65 -6.26 0.01
C ARG A 70 -1.28 -7.58 0.68
N ASP A 71 -0.09 -7.68 1.29
CA ASP A 71 0.32 -8.89 1.99
C ASP A 71 -0.57 -9.14 3.22
N ILE A 72 -0.75 -8.13 4.09
CA ILE A 72 -1.57 -8.27 5.29
C ILE A 72 -3.04 -8.51 4.96
N ALA A 73 -3.62 -7.80 3.98
CA ALA A 73 -5.00 -8.01 3.56
C ALA A 73 -5.20 -9.40 2.97
N SER A 74 -4.27 -9.86 2.11
CA SER A 74 -4.32 -11.21 1.55
C SER A 74 -4.23 -12.28 2.65
N TYR A 75 -3.46 -12.05 3.71
CA TYR A 75 -3.33 -12.98 4.81
C TYR A 75 -4.59 -13.01 5.70
N VAL A 76 -5.09 -11.84 6.10
CA VAL A 76 -6.32 -11.70 6.92
C VAL A 76 -7.55 -12.25 6.18
N SER A 77 -7.60 -12.09 4.85
CA SER A 77 -8.73 -12.59 4.02
C SER A 77 -8.97 -14.11 4.13
N GLN A 78 -7.98 -14.85 4.62
CA GLN A 78 -8.02 -16.30 4.75
C GLN A 78 -8.62 -16.77 6.07
N TYR A 79 -9.01 -15.84 6.96
CA TYR A 79 -9.60 -16.12 8.26
C TYR A 79 -10.99 -15.48 8.38
N PRO A 80 -12.05 -16.17 7.92
CA PRO A 80 -13.42 -15.64 7.94
C PRO A 80 -13.88 -15.19 9.32
N ARG A 81 -13.44 -15.88 10.38
CA ARG A 81 -13.73 -15.53 11.78
C ARG A 81 -13.22 -14.13 12.16
N ILE A 82 -12.03 -13.76 11.70
CA ILE A 82 -11.48 -12.41 11.96
C ILE A 82 -12.29 -11.38 11.18
N ILE A 83 -12.60 -11.67 9.92
CA ILE A 83 -13.37 -10.76 9.07
C ILE A 83 -14.77 -10.52 9.66
N SER A 84 -15.45 -11.58 10.09
CA SER A 84 -16.78 -11.48 10.69
C SER A 84 -16.74 -10.70 11.99
N LEU A 85 -15.76 -10.96 12.87
CA LEU A 85 -15.58 -10.23 14.13
C LEU A 85 -15.29 -8.75 13.90
N LEU A 86 -14.39 -8.41 12.98
CA LEU A 86 -14.05 -7.02 12.64
C LEU A 86 -15.20 -6.26 11.99
N ASN A 87 -16.20 -6.96 11.44
CA ASN A 87 -17.38 -6.36 10.84
C ASN A 87 -18.62 -6.42 11.75
N ALA A 88 -18.52 -7.05 12.92
CA ALA A 88 -19.62 -7.21 13.86
C ALA A 88 -19.80 -5.98 14.78
N GLY A 89 -21.05 -5.68 15.13
CA GLY A 89 -21.39 -4.72 16.19
C GLY A 89 -20.67 -3.36 16.08
N PRO A 90 -20.18 -2.80 17.20
CA PRO A 90 -19.47 -1.51 17.21
C PRO A 90 -18.06 -1.59 16.61
N LEU A 91 -17.45 -2.78 16.52
CA LEU A 91 -16.08 -2.97 16.00
C LEU A 91 -15.96 -2.51 14.55
N LYS A 92 -17.03 -2.59 13.74
CA LYS A 92 -17.02 -2.11 12.35
C LYS A 92 -16.74 -0.60 12.24
N TYR A 93 -17.24 0.19 13.20
CA TYR A 93 -17.01 1.64 13.23
C TYR A 93 -15.60 1.96 13.70
N ILE A 94 -15.12 1.23 14.71
CA ILE A 94 -13.73 1.34 15.18
C ILE A 94 -12.76 1.00 14.05
N LYS A 95 -12.97 -0.12 13.37
CA LYS A 95 -12.22 -0.52 12.16
C LYS A 95 -12.25 0.58 11.11
N PHE A 96 -13.41 1.15 10.82
CA PHE A 96 -13.54 2.22 9.84
C PHE A 96 -12.70 3.45 10.22
N VAL A 97 -12.78 3.92 11.47
CA VAL A 97 -12.01 5.08 11.94
C VAL A 97 -10.51 4.80 11.89
N VAL A 98 -10.07 3.64 12.39
CA VAL A 98 -8.65 3.25 12.39
C VAL A 98 -8.11 3.19 10.96
N LEU A 99 -8.80 2.50 10.06
CA LEU A 99 -8.39 2.40 8.67
C LEU A 99 -8.45 3.76 7.96
N LYS A 100 -9.39 4.63 8.32
CA LYS A 100 -9.49 5.97 7.74
C LYS A 100 -8.33 6.86 8.17
N LEU A 101 -7.96 6.83 9.45
CA LEU A 101 -6.79 7.53 9.98
C LEU A 101 -5.51 7.01 9.35
N TYR A 102 -5.34 5.69 9.27
CA TYR A 102 -4.22 5.05 8.57
C TYR A 102 -4.08 5.60 7.14
N VAL A 103 -5.16 5.59 6.37
CA VAL A 103 -5.14 6.08 4.99
C VAL A 103 -4.78 7.56 4.93
N ILE A 104 -5.41 8.42 5.74
CA ILE A 104 -5.17 9.87 5.69
C ILE A 104 -3.73 10.20 6.07
N ILE A 105 -3.23 9.64 7.18
CA ILE A 105 -1.89 9.92 7.69
C ILE A 105 -0.83 9.47 6.69
N PHE A 106 -0.91 8.22 6.21
CA PHE A 106 0.14 7.68 5.36
C PHE A 106 0.04 8.08 3.90
N MET A 107 -1.15 8.50 3.43
CA MET A 107 -1.27 9.19 2.16
C MET A 107 -0.59 10.57 2.25
N GLY A 108 -0.81 11.32 3.33
CA GLY A 108 -0.09 12.58 3.59
C GLY A 108 1.43 12.38 3.67
N TYR A 109 1.87 11.33 4.37
CA TYR A 109 3.28 10.93 4.46
C TYR A 109 3.90 10.65 3.07
N SER A 110 3.15 10.01 2.18
CA SER A 110 3.61 9.68 0.82
C SER A 110 3.61 10.91 -0.10
N LEU A 111 2.58 11.76 -0.01
CA LEU A 111 2.44 12.96 -0.85
C LEU A 111 3.32 14.13 -0.40
N GLY A 112 3.84 14.12 0.83
CA GLY A 112 4.71 15.17 1.35
C GLY A 112 5.90 15.50 0.43
N PRO A 113 6.72 14.52 0.03
CA PRO A 113 7.76 14.74 -0.97
C PRO A 113 7.26 15.19 -2.33
N PHE A 114 6.10 14.70 -2.77
CA PHE A 114 5.48 15.09 -4.03
C PHE A 114 5.19 16.60 -4.06
N ALA A 115 4.73 17.16 -2.94
CA ALA A 115 4.50 18.61 -2.80
C ALA A 115 5.81 19.41 -2.64
N LEU A 116 6.81 18.85 -1.96
CA LEU A 116 8.05 19.56 -1.63
C LEU A 116 9.13 19.51 -2.72
N LEU A 117 9.09 18.54 -3.64
CA LEU A 117 9.94 18.37 -4.84
C LEU A 117 11.46 18.21 -4.62
N LYS A 118 12.09 19.12 -3.85
CA LYS A 118 13.54 19.21 -3.60
C LYS A 118 13.96 18.32 -2.43
N LEU A 119 15.07 17.58 -2.62
CA LEU A 119 15.65 16.64 -1.65
C LEU A 119 15.72 17.19 -0.23
N HIS A 120 16.44 18.29 -0.03
CA HIS A 120 16.59 18.90 1.30
C HIS A 120 15.25 19.19 2.00
N ARG A 121 14.21 19.59 1.26
CA ARG A 121 12.91 19.93 1.86
C ARG A 121 12.16 18.68 2.33
N TRP A 122 12.01 17.70 1.44
CA TRP A 122 11.26 16.49 1.79
C TRP A 122 12.04 15.56 2.72
N TRP A 123 13.37 15.62 2.68
CA TRP A 123 14.22 14.91 3.63
C TRP A 123 13.99 15.43 5.05
N ASN A 124 13.96 16.75 5.25
CA ASN A 124 13.68 17.36 6.55
C ASN A 124 12.27 16.98 7.06
N LEU A 125 11.28 16.87 6.17
CA LEU A 125 9.95 16.36 6.53
C LEU A 125 10.06 14.94 7.12
N TYR A 126 10.77 14.01 6.45
CA TYR A 126 10.91 12.64 6.95
C TYR A 126 11.76 12.53 8.22
N VAL A 127 12.80 13.34 8.36
CA VAL A 127 13.57 13.46 9.60
C VAL A 127 12.68 13.90 10.76
N SER A 128 11.82 14.92 10.55
CA SER A 128 10.91 15.40 11.60
C SER A 128 9.89 14.34 12.05
N LEU A 129 9.60 13.37 11.18
CA LEU A 129 8.74 12.22 11.45
C LEU A 129 9.53 10.95 11.81
N TYR A 130 10.83 11.07 12.07
CA TYR A 130 11.76 9.98 12.42
C TYR A 130 11.75 8.82 11.42
N PHE A 131 11.47 9.09 10.15
CA PHE A 131 11.27 8.06 9.12
C PHE A 131 10.23 6.98 9.51
N SER A 132 9.28 7.30 10.41
CA SER A 132 8.34 6.33 10.99
C SER A 132 7.58 5.52 9.95
N GLY A 133 7.06 6.14 8.89
CA GLY A 133 6.42 5.41 7.79
C GLY A 133 7.36 4.42 7.09
N HIS A 134 8.62 4.80 6.85
CA HIS A 134 9.61 3.88 6.27
C HIS A 134 9.90 2.72 7.22
N VAL A 135 10.15 3.01 8.49
CA VAL A 135 10.45 1.98 9.51
C VAL A 135 9.29 1.01 9.65
N VAL A 136 8.06 1.50 9.78
CA VAL A 136 6.89 0.63 9.91
C VAL A 136 6.72 -0.22 8.66
N PHE A 137 6.60 0.35 7.47
CA PHE A 137 6.20 -0.43 6.30
C PHE A 137 7.35 -1.16 5.60
N ALA A 138 8.54 -0.56 5.51
CA ALA A 138 9.68 -1.21 4.85
C ALA A 138 10.25 -2.34 5.70
N CYS A 139 10.19 -2.25 7.03
CA CYS A 139 10.61 -3.34 7.91
C CYS A 139 9.53 -4.41 8.11
N TRP A 140 8.38 -4.33 7.42
CA TRP A 140 7.32 -5.35 7.47
C TRP A 140 7.85 -6.79 7.39
N PRO A 141 8.76 -7.17 6.47
CA PRO A 141 9.26 -8.54 6.39
C PRO A 141 9.89 -9.06 7.68
N LEU A 142 10.46 -8.18 8.53
CA LEU A 142 11.10 -8.55 9.78
C LEU A 142 10.09 -8.98 10.84
N TYR A 143 8.96 -8.28 10.96
CA TYR A 143 7.96 -8.54 11.99
C TYR A 143 6.68 -9.21 11.46
N ALA A 144 6.55 -9.38 10.13
CA ALA A 144 5.46 -10.10 9.49
C ALA A 144 5.28 -11.53 10.04
N PRO A 145 6.33 -12.34 10.32
CA PRO A 145 6.14 -13.69 10.86
C PRO A 145 5.40 -13.67 12.21
N VAL A 146 5.75 -12.73 13.08
CA VAL A 146 5.12 -12.57 14.41
C VAL A 146 3.65 -12.17 14.25
N VAL A 147 3.37 -11.16 13.41
CA VAL A 147 1.99 -10.70 13.16
C VAL A 147 1.14 -11.81 12.54
N LYS A 148 1.68 -12.54 11.56
CA LYS A 148 0.99 -13.66 10.91
C LYS A 148 0.75 -14.83 11.86
N ALA A 149 1.67 -15.08 12.80
CA ALA A 149 1.48 -16.07 13.86
C ALA A 149 0.35 -15.65 14.82
N LEU A 150 0.32 -14.40 15.27
CA LEU A 150 -0.77 -13.87 16.12
C LEU A 150 -2.13 -13.95 15.43
N ILE A 151 -2.20 -13.53 14.15
CA ILE A 151 -3.43 -13.65 13.34
C ILE A 151 -3.88 -15.10 13.24
N LYS A 152 -2.94 -16.05 13.04
CA LYS A 152 -3.27 -17.48 12.99
C LYS A 152 -3.84 -17.98 14.31
N THR A 153 -3.24 -17.61 15.44
CA THR A 153 -3.69 -18.01 16.78
C THR A 153 -5.10 -17.47 17.07
N ILE A 154 -5.39 -16.23 16.70
CA ILE A 154 -6.70 -15.60 16.91
C ILE A 154 -7.74 -16.12 15.91
N GLY A 155 -7.34 -16.30 14.65
CA GLY A 155 -8.24 -16.61 13.53
C GLY A 155 -8.69 -18.06 13.47
N GLY A 156 -7.90 -18.99 14.01
CA GLY A 156 -8.22 -20.41 14.01
C GLY A 156 -8.16 -21.02 12.60
N GLU A 157 -9.28 -21.57 12.14
CA GLU A 157 -9.35 -22.24 10.85
C GLU A 157 -9.14 -21.28 9.68
N ARG A 158 -8.24 -21.69 8.78
CA ARG A 158 -7.89 -20.94 7.58
C ARG A 158 -8.64 -21.53 6.40
N VAL A 159 -9.31 -20.69 5.64
CA VAL A 159 -9.84 -21.06 4.32
C VAL A 159 -8.73 -20.87 3.30
N LYS A 160 -8.43 -21.93 2.52
CA LYS A 160 -7.56 -21.77 1.35
C LYS A 160 -8.31 -20.90 0.35
N VAL A 161 -7.85 -19.67 0.16
CA VAL A 161 -8.29 -18.86 -0.97
C VAL A 161 -7.79 -19.58 -2.22
N ASP A 162 -8.72 -20.16 -2.97
CA ASP A 162 -8.42 -20.81 -4.23
C ASP A 162 -7.81 -19.75 -5.15
N LYS A 163 -6.56 -19.95 -5.56
CA LYS A 163 -5.86 -19.04 -6.48
C LYS A 163 -6.40 -19.30 -7.88
N GLY A 164 -7.68 -18.99 -8.10
CA GLY A 164 -8.29 -18.91 -9.42
C GLY A 164 -7.47 -17.94 -10.27
N LYS A 165 -6.85 -18.48 -11.33
CA LYS A 165 -6.06 -17.81 -12.37
C LYS A 165 -6.42 -16.33 -12.53
N GLN A 166 -5.56 -15.44 -12.03
CA GLN A 166 -5.49 -14.06 -12.54
C GLN A 166 -4.65 -14.10 -13.82
N ASN A 167 -5.30 -14.40 -14.94
CA ASN A 167 -4.79 -14.13 -16.29
C ASN A 167 -4.89 -12.63 -16.61
#